data_AF-A0A6D2L6X1-F1
#
_entry.id   AF-A0A6D2L6X1-F1
#
_cell.length_a   1.000
_cell.length_b   1.000
_cell.length_c   1.000
_cell.angle_alpha   90.00
_cell.angle_beta   90.00
_cell.angle_gamma   90.00
#
_symmetry.space_group_name_H-M   'P 1'
#
loop_
_entity.id
_entity.type
_entity.pdbx_description
1 polymer ?
#
loop_
_entity_poly.entity_id
_entity_poly.type
_entity_poly.pdbx_seq_one_letter_code
_entity_poly.pdbx_strand_id
1 'polypeptide(L)'
;MQRQYSNNQKILLVGEGDFSFSLSLARSFGSARNLTATSLDTREEVERKYMNGKASVEELERLGCNVVHGVNVHSMTNDFRLFGRYDRRIIYNFPHSGFGFRQEHEGYYITLHQALVKGFLKSAREMVKEEGGEIHVTHKTTHPYSEWKIETLAEDEGLFLMRQMEFNISKFPGYSNKKGSGNCCDASFPIGKSSTFMLKRNY
;
A
#
# COMPACT_ATOMS: atom_id res chain seq x y z
N MET A 1 3.54 23.05 -4.84
CA MET A 1 3.85 21.60 -4.73
C MET A 1 2.69 20.81 -5.30
N GLN A 2 2.92 20.03 -6.36
CA GLN A 2 1.89 19.17 -6.95
C GLN A 2 1.55 18.05 -5.95
N ARG A 3 0.30 17.97 -5.49
CA ARG A 3 -0.15 16.90 -4.58
C ARG A 3 -0.18 15.59 -5.38
N GLN A 4 0.51 14.56 -4.87
CA GLN A 4 0.58 13.22 -5.50
C GLN A 4 -0.79 12.54 -5.62
N TYR A 5 -1.68 12.85 -4.69
CA TYR A 5 -3.05 12.34 -4.65
C TYR A 5 -4.02 13.50 -4.41
N SER A 6 -5.25 13.40 -4.93
CA SER A 6 -6.32 14.37 -4.73
C SER A 6 -7.66 13.71 -4.41
N ASN A 7 -8.58 14.50 -3.85
CA ASN A 7 -9.93 14.03 -3.49
C ASN A 7 -10.84 13.71 -4.69
N ASN A 8 -10.42 14.07 -5.92
CA ASN A 8 -11.12 13.74 -7.16
C ASN A 8 -10.84 12.31 -7.64
N GLN A 9 -9.83 11.65 -7.09
CA GLN A 9 -9.45 10.27 -7.43
C GLN A 9 -10.14 9.30 -6.48
N LYS A 10 -10.56 8.14 -6.96
CA LYS A 10 -10.90 7.04 -6.04
C LYS A 10 -9.60 6.32 -5.68
N ILE A 11 -9.41 6.01 -4.41
CA ILE A 11 -8.15 5.46 -3.93
C ILE A 11 -8.42 4.19 -3.13
N LEU A 12 -7.76 3.10 -3.52
CA LEU A 12 -7.71 1.86 -2.76
C LEU A 12 -6.33 1.76 -2.12
N LEU A 13 -6.28 1.78 -0.79
CA LEU A 13 -5.06 1.61 -0.01
C LEU A 13 -5.03 0.17 0.49
N VAL A 14 -3.96 -0.54 0.15
CA VAL A 14 -3.83 -1.97 0.38
C VAL A 14 -2.75 -2.25 1.41
N GLY A 15 -3.04 -3.13 2.36
CA GLY A 15 -2.08 -3.59 3.35
C GLY A 15 -1.70 -2.52 4.38
N GLU A 16 -2.67 -1.70 4.80
CA GLU A 16 -2.50 -0.75 5.88
C GLU A 16 -2.15 -1.49 7.19
N GLY A 17 -1.16 -0.95 7.91
CA GLY A 17 -0.85 -1.38 9.28
C GLY A 17 -1.76 -0.66 10.27
N ASP A 18 -1.30 0.47 10.80
CA ASP A 18 -2.06 1.29 11.75
C ASP A 18 -3.02 2.31 11.09
N PHE A 19 -3.24 2.20 9.78
CA PHE A 19 -4.10 3.07 8.95
C PHE A 19 -3.70 4.56 8.91
N SER A 20 -2.54 4.92 9.45
CA SER A 20 -2.14 6.32 9.57
C SER A 20 -1.85 7.00 8.22
N PHE A 21 -1.45 6.24 7.19
CA PHE A 21 -1.27 6.79 5.83
C PHE A 21 -2.61 7.19 5.21
N SER A 22 -3.59 6.29 5.23
CA SER A 22 -4.95 6.58 4.78
C SER A 22 -5.54 7.78 5.53
N LEU A 23 -5.34 7.85 6.84
CA LEU A 23 -5.84 8.95 7.66
C LEU A 23 -5.16 10.29 7.30
N SER A 24 -3.87 10.28 7.00
CA SER A 24 -3.16 11.47 6.52
C SER A 24 -3.78 12.02 5.22
N LEU A 25 -4.10 11.13 4.27
CA LEU A 25 -4.81 11.53 3.04
C LEU A 25 -6.21 12.07 3.34
N ALA A 26 -6.99 11.36 4.16
CA ALA A 26 -8.34 11.75 4.54
C ALA A 26 -8.38 13.16 5.15
N ARG A 27 -7.47 13.45 6.09
CA ARG A 27 -7.33 14.77 6.71
C ARG A 27 -6.92 15.85 5.71
N SER A 28 -5.98 15.55 4.80
CA SER A 28 -5.55 16.46 3.73
C SER A 28 -6.65 16.76 2.69
N PHE A 29 -7.56 15.80 2.49
CA PHE A 29 -8.73 15.93 1.60
C PHE A 29 -9.94 16.55 2.29
N GLY A 30 -9.97 16.58 3.62
CA GLY A 30 -11.13 16.99 4.43
C GLY A 30 -12.28 15.97 4.43
N SER A 31 -12.08 14.80 3.83
CA SER A 31 -13.07 13.74 3.67
C SER A 31 -12.35 12.45 3.22
N ALA A 32 -12.95 11.29 3.52
CA ALA A 32 -12.46 9.99 3.09
C ALA A 32 -13.45 9.22 2.21
N ARG A 33 -14.52 9.85 1.71
CA ARG A 33 -15.57 9.20 0.90
C ARG A 33 -15.07 8.54 -0.39
N ASN A 34 -13.94 9.02 -0.90
CA ASN A 34 -13.26 8.48 -2.08
C ASN A 34 -12.18 7.44 -1.73
N LEU A 35 -11.97 7.13 -0.44
CA LEU A 35 -10.95 6.20 0.04
C LEU A 35 -11.59 4.88 0.46
N THR A 36 -10.97 3.79 0.02
CA THR A 36 -11.13 2.45 0.60
C THR A 36 -9.79 2.05 1.18
N ALA A 37 -9.72 1.80 2.49
CA ALA A 37 -8.49 1.41 3.17
C ALA A 37 -8.60 -0.04 3.62
N THR A 38 -7.60 -0.87 3.32
CA THR A 38 -7.66 -2.30 3.60
C THR A 38 -6.45 -2.81 4.37
N SER A 39 -6.68 -3.81 5.22
CA SER A 39 -5.62 -4.54 5.94
C SER A 39 -5.77 -6.04 5.71
N LEU A 40 -4.65 -6.76 5.80
CA LEU A 40 -4.67 -8.22 5.90
C LEU A 40 -5.21 -8.65 7.27
N ASP A 41 -4.80 -7.95 8.32
CA ASP A 41 -5.26 -8.15 9.69
C ASP A 41 -6.76 -7.91 9.82
N THR A 42 -7.40 -8.66 10.71
CA THR A 42 -8.77 -8.41 11.21
C THR A 42 -8.82 -7.09 12.01
N ARG A 43 -10.03 -6.58 12.28
CA ARG A 43 -10.17 -5.35 13.09
C ARG A 43 -9.57 -5.56 14.48
N GLU A 44 -9.88 -6.68 15.11
CA GLU A 44 -9.40 -7.06 16.44
C GLU A 44 -7.87 -7.15 16.48
N GLU A 45 -7.26 -7.71 15.42
CA GLU A 45 -5.81 -7.75 15.31
C GLU A 45 -5.20 -6.37 15.12
N VAL A 46 -5.81 -5.48 14.33
CA VAL A 46 -5.34 -4.10 14.17
C VAL A 46 -5.37 -3.36 15.51
N GLU A 47 -6.49 -3.46 16.25
CA GLU A 47 -6.65 -2.83 17.56
C GLU A 47 -5.64 -3.37 18.60
N ARG A 48 -5.29 -4.65 18.51
CA ARG A 48 -4.32 -5.29 19.41
C ARG A 48 -2.86 -5.01 19.01
N LYS A 49 -2.56 -5.01 17.70
CA LYS A 49 -1.19 -4.91 17.18
C LYS A 49 -0.69 -3.48 17.18
N TYR A 50 -1.53 -2.49 16.90
CA TYR A 50 -1.10 -1.11 16.70
C TYR A 50 -1.74 -0.19 17.73
N MET A 51 -0.91 0.53 18.50
CA MET A 51 -1.38 1.43 19.57
C MET A 51 -2.41 2.46 19.07
N ASN A 52 -2.22 2.98 17.86
CA ASN A 52 -3.11 3.96 17.24
C ASN A 52 -4.12 3.34 16.27
N GLY A 53 -4.08 2.02 16.03
CA GLY A 53 -4.87 1.36 14.99
C GLY A 53 -6.37 1.60 15.14
N LYS A 54 -6.89 1.44 16.37
CA LYS A 54 -8.30 1.68 16.69
C LYS A 54 -8.73 3.11 16.36
N ALA A 55 -8.03 4.09 16.91
CA ALA A 55 -8.35 5.50 16.73
C ALA A 55 -8.26 5.93 15.25
N SER A 56 -7.27 5.42 14.53
CA SER A 56 -7.12 5.69 13.09
C SER A 56 -8.30 5.15 12.28
N VAL A 57 -8.72 3.91 12.54
CA VAL A 57 -9.86 3.27 11.86
C VAL A 57 -11.15 4.03 12.17
N GLU A 58 -11.45 4.30 13.43
CA GLU A 58 -12.66 5.02 13.84
C GLU A 58 -12.74 6.43 13.23
N GLU A 59 -11.62 7.15 13.16
CA GLU A 59 -11.58 8.46 12.51
C GLU A 59 -11.78 8.37 10.99
N LEU A 60 -11.17 7.38 10.33
CA LEU A 60 -11.39 7.12 8.91
C LEU A 60 -12.85 6.84 8.58
N GLU A 61 -13.49 5.96 9.36
CA GLU A 61 -14.92 5.63 9.24
C GLU A 61 -15.78 6.89 9.42
N ARG A 62 -15.48 7.72 10.43
CA ARG A 62 -16.16 9.00 10.68
C ARG A 62 -15.99 9.99 9.52
N LEU A 63 -14.85 9.98 8.84
CA LEU A 63 -14.59 10.79 7.64
C LEU A 63 -15.23 10.19 6.36
N GLY A 64 -15.89 9.04 6.47
CA GLY A 64 -16.60 8.37 5.38
C GLY A 64 -15.76 7.38 4.58
N CYS A 65 -14.61 6.94 5.11
CA CYS A 65 -13.80 5.91 4.48
C CYS A 65 -14.51 4.56 4.51
N ASN A 66 -14.35 3.79 3.44
CA ASN A 66 -14.71 2.37 3.45
C ASN A 66 -13.52 1.56 3.97
N VAL A 67 -13.54 1.17 5.25
CA VAL A 67 -12.49 0.34 5.85
C VAL A 67 -12.83 -1.14 5.68
N VAL A 68 -11.92 -1.93 5.11
CA VAL A 68 -12.16 -3.35 4.81
C VAL A 68 -11.00 -4.22 5.32
N HIS A 69 -11.28 -5.09 6.29
CA HIS A 69 -10.30 -5.99 6.89
C HIS A 69 -10.28 -7.37 6.21
N GLY A 70 -9.20 -8.12 6.42
CA GLY A 70 -9.04 -9.49 5.90
C GLY A 70 -8.73 -9.56 4.41
N VAL A 71 -8.19 -8.49 3.81
CA VAL A 71 -7.92 -8.42 2.37
C VAL A 71 -6.53 -8.97 2.07
N ASN A 72 -6.47 -10.11 1.39
CA ASN A 72 -5.22 -10.70 0.91
C ASN A 72 -4.93 -10.23 -0.52
N VAL A 73 -3.72 -9.69 -0.74
CA VAL A 73 -3.31 -9.14 -2.05
C VAL A 73 -3.32 -10.16 -3.19
N HIS A 74 -3.21 -11.47 -2.89
CA HIS A 74 -3.27 -12.54 -3.89
C HIS A 74 -4.70 -12.88 -4.32
N SER A 75 -5.72 -12.45 -3.59
CA SER A 75 -7.13 -12.81 -3.83
C SER A 75 -8.10 -11.64 -3.74
N MET A 76 -7.60 -10.40 -3.59
CA MET A 76 -8.43 -9.20 -3.46
C MET A 76 -9.33 -8.92 -4.66
N THR A 77 -9.06 -9.53 -5.82
CA THR A 77 -9.93 -9.52 -7.00
C THR A 77 -11.27 -10.22 -6.75
N ASN A 78 -11.34 -11.14 -5.79
CA ASN A 78 -12.56 -11.88 -5.45
C ASN A 78 -13.38 -11.21 -4.34
N ASP A 79 -12.87 -10.13 -3.74
CA ASP A 79 -13.54 -9.46 -2.63
C ASP A 79 -14.58 -8.46 -3.15
N PHE A 80 -15.86 -8.81 -2.99
CA PHE A 80 -16.95 -7.99 -3.48
C PHE A 80 -17.08 -6.62 -2.79
N ARG A 81 -16.51 -6.47 -1.60
CA ARG A 81 -16.45 -5.19 -0.88
C ARG A 81 -15.53 -4.19 -1.60
N LEU A 82 -14.66 -4.70 -2.48
CA LEU A 82 -13.76 -3.93 -3.33
C LEU A 82 -14.27 -3.79 -4.76
N PHE A 83 -15.40 -4.40 -5.16
CA PHE A 83 -15.96 -4.23 -6.51
C PHE A 83 -16.65 -2.87 -6.69
N GLY A 84 -16.69 -2.39 -7.93
CA GLY A 84 -17.47 -1.22 -8.34
C GLY A 84 -17.00 0.09 -7.70
N ARG A 85 -16.06 0.79 -8.35
CA ARG A 85 -15.78 2.23 -8.15
C ARG A 85 -14.67 2.67 -9.12
N TYR A 86 -15.06 3.22 -10.26
CA TYR A 86 -14.18 3.62 -11.37
C TYR A 86 -13.24 4.79 -11.02
N ASP A 87 -12.05 4.77 -11.65
CA ASP A 87 -10.90 5.70 -11.57
C ASP A 87 -9.98 5.53 -10.33
N ARG A 88 -9.39 4.33 -10.20
CA ARG A 88 -8.59 3.96 -9.02
C ARG A 88 -7.11 4.34 -9.12
N ARG A 89 -6.61 4.92 -8.05
CA ARG A 89 -5.22 4.74 -7.60
C ARG A 89 -5.20 3.56 -6.64
N ILE A 90 -4.48 2.49 -6.96
CA ILE A 90 -4.30 1.34 -6.07
C ILE A 90 -2.91 1.46 -5.45
N ILE A 91 -2.83 1.69 -4.14
CA ILE A 91 -1.60 2.03 -3.44
C ILE A 91 -1.21 0.89 -2.51
N TYR A 92 0.05 0.45 -2.57
CA TYR A 92 0.65 -0.44 -1.60
C TYR A 92 1.99 0.12 -1.12
N ASN A 93 2.04 0.52 0.15
CA ASN A 93 3.21 1.16 0.74
C ASN A 93 4.07 0.16 1.51
N PHE A 94 5.36 0.12 1.17
CA PHE A 94 6.38 -0.72 1.81
C PHE A 94 5.92 -2.17 2.01
N PRO A 95 5.52 -2.87 0.92
CA PRO A 95 5.14 -4.28 1.01
C PRO A 95 6.22 -5.08 1.73
N HIS A 96 5.84 -6.07 2.52
CA HIS A 96 6.75 -6.98 3.20
C HIS A 96 6.01 -8.28 3.51
N SER A 97 6.64 -9.43 3.27
CA SER A 97 5.99 -10.75 3.45
C SER A 97 5.80 -11.16 4.91
N GLY A 98 6.41 -10.42 5.84
CA GLY A 98 6.41 -10.75 7.26
C GLY A 98 7.46 -11.78 7.67
N PHE A 99 8.30 -12.21 6.73
CA PHE A 99 9.43 -13.13 6.95
C PHE A 99 10.77 -12.43 6.73
N GLY A 100 11.87 -13.06 7.15
CA GLY A 100 13.22 -12.56 6.80
C GLY A 100 13.64 -11.29 7.52
N PHE A 101 13.02 -10.94 8.65
CA PHE A 101 13.46 -9.79 9.45
C PHE A 101 14.93 -9.94 9.86
N ARG A 102 15.76 -8.93 9.54
CA ARG A 102 17.23 -8.91 9.68
C ARG A 102 18.00 -9.79 8.67
N GLN A 103 17.29 -10.49 7.79
CA GLN A 103 17.82 -11.38 6.76
C GLN A 103 17.30 -10.96 5.38
N GLU A 104 16.90 -9.69 5.21
CA GLU A 104 16.29 -9.15 4.00
C GLU A 104 17.25 -9.12 2.80
N HIS A 105 18.54 -9.40 3.03
CA HIS A 105 19.58 -9.53 2.02
C HIS A 105 19.75 -10.97 1.51
N GLU A 106 19.17 -11.97 2.19
CA GLU A 106 19.27 -13.36 1.75
C GLU A 106 18.32 -13.62 0.58
N GLY A 107 18.83 -14.30 -0.46
CA GLY A 107 18.09 -14.53 -1.70
C GLY A 107 16.73 -15.22 -1.50
N TYR A 108 16.64 -16.15 -0.54
CA TYR A 108 15.38 -16.84 -0.21
C TYR A 108 14.28 -15.87 0.24
N TYR A 109 14.58 -14.96 1.17
CA TYR A 109 13.58 -13.98 1.64
C TYR A 109 13.28 -12.93 0.58
N ILE A 110 14.28 -12.53 -0.21
CA ILE A 110 14.05 -11.65 -1.38
C ILE A 110 13.01 -12.28 -2.31
N THR A 111 13.08 -13.59 -2.62
CA THR A 111 12.08 -14.27 -3.44
C THR A 111 10.69 -14.25 -2.81
N LEU A 112 10.57 -14.42 -1.48
CA LEU A 112 9.26 -14.32 -0.80
C LEU A 112 8.67 -12.91 -0.88
N HIS A 113 9.51 -11.88 -0.75
CA HIS A 113 9.08 -10.49 -0.90
C HIS A 113 8.67 -10.17 -2.34
N GLN A 114 9.44 -10.64 -3.32
CA GLN A 114 9.11 -10.50 -4.74
C GLN A 114 7.79 -11.21 -5.08
N ALA A 115 7.55 -12.40 -4.55
CA ALA A 115 6.30 -13.15 -4.75
C ALA A 115 5.07 -12.39 -4.21
N LEU A 116 5.19 -11.76 -3.04
CA LEU A 116 4.14 -10.89 -2.48
C LEU A 116 3.84 -9.72 -3.42
N VAL A 117 4.88 -9.01 -3.87
CA VAL A 117 4.73 -7.85 -4.76
C VAL A 117 4.13 -8.27 -6.10
N LYS A 118 4.59 -9.37 -6.71
CA LYS A 118 3.99 -9.93 -7.94
C LYS A 118 2.51 -10.26 -7.76
N GLY A 119 2.16 -10.91 -6.66
CA GLY A 119 0.77 -11.23 -6.34
C GLY A 119 -0.12 -9.98 -6.26
N PHE A 120 0.35 -8.94 -5.58
CA PHE A 120 -0.32 -7.64 -5.54
C PHE A 120 -0.45 -7.03 -6.94
N LEU A 121 0.64 -6.96 -7.71
CA LEU A 121 0.66 -6.35 -9.05
C LEU A 121 -0.32 -7.04 -10.00
N LYS A 122 -0.37 -8.38 -9.98
CA LYS A 122 -1.33 -9.17 -10.74
C LYS A 122 -2.77 -8.82 -10.39
N SER A 123 -3.13 -8.85 -9.10
CA SER A 123 -4.49 -8.49 -8.65
C SER A 123 -4.83 -7.03 -8.96
N ALA A 124 -3.88 -6.12 -8.74
CA ALA A 124 -4.06 -4.70 -8.98
C ALA A 124 -4.25 -4.40 -10.48
N ARG A 125 -3.55 -5.10 -11.38
CA ARG A 125 -3.74 -5.02 -12.83
C ARG A 125 -5.17 -5.35 -13.23
N GLU A 126 -5.76 -6.39 -12.66
CA GLU A 126 -7.14 -6.80 -12.95
C GLU A 126 -8.17 -5.79 -12.41
N MET A 127 -7.86 -5.11 -11.30
CA MET A 127 -8.78 -4.18 -10.64
C MET A 127 -8.63 -2.72 -11.10
N VAL A 128 -7.48 -2.32 -11.63
CA VAL A 128 -7.22 -0.96 -12.08
C VAL A 128 -7.90 -0.71 -13.43
N LYS A 129 -8.48 0.49 -13.58
CA LYS A 129 -9.12 0.90 -14.85
C LYS A 129 -8.07 1.00 -15.94
N GLU A 130 -8.45 0.61 -17.16
CA GLU A 130 -7.61 0.73 -18.36
C GLU A 130 -7.22 2.19 -18.61
N GLU A 131 -8.21 3.09 -18.67
CA GLU A 131 -7.96 4.51 -18.87
C GLU A 131 -7.79 5.26 -17.54
N GLY A 132 -6.67 5.97 -17.39
CA GLY A 132 -6.43 6.88 -16.27
C GLY A 132 -6.16 6.22 -14.90
N GLY A 133 -6.25 4.89 -14.81
CA GLY A 133 -5.93 4.12 -13.61
C GLY A 133 -4.42 3.97 -13.41
N GLU A 134 -3.99 3.93 -12.15
CA GLU A 134 -2.56 3.79 -11.80
C GLU A 134 -2.40 2.88 -10.57
N ILE A 135 -1.32 2.09 -10.58
CA ILE A 135 -0.90 1.25 -9.47
C ILE A 135 0.35 1.86 -8.87
N HIS A 136 0.37 2.07 -7.55
CA HIS A 136 1.45 2.76 -6.86
C HIS A 136 2.07 1.81 -5.84
N VAL A 137 3.35 1.52 -6.00
CA VAL A 137 4.13 0.79 -5.00
C VAL A 137 5.16 1.73 -4.42
N THR A 138 5.12 1.99 -3.12
CA THR A 138 6.20 2.74 -2.45
C THR A 138 7.19 1.76 -1.85
N HIS A 139 8.46 1.87 -2.21
CA HIS A 139 9.48 0.98 -1.67
C HIS A 139 10.85 1.64 -1.56
N LYS A 140 11.72 1.02 -0.74
CA LYS A 140 13.11 1.42 -0.57
C LYS A 140 13.89 1.13 -1.85
N THR A 141 14.81 2.02 -2.20
CA THR A 141 15.55 1.95 -3.47
C THR A 141 17.04 1.62 -3.31
N THR A 142 17.49 1.36 -2.09
CA THR A 142 18.87 0.95 -1.79
C THR A 142 18.95 -0.51 -1.41
N HIS A 143 20.12 -1.13 -1.61
CA HIS A 143 20.40 -2.49 -1.18
C HIS A 143 20.09 -2.69 0.32
N PRO A 144 19.53 -3.86 0.74
CA PRO A 144 19.15 -5.01 -0.08
C PRO A 144 17.81 -4.86 -0.82
N TYR A 145 17.02 -3.85 -0.47
CA TYR A 145 15.65 -3.68 -0.99
C TYR A 145 15.58 -3.38 -2.50
N SER A 146 16.64 -2.83 -3.08
CA SER A 146 16.75 -2.67 -4.54
C SER A 146 16.66 -4.00 -5.29
N GLU A 147 17.07 -5.12 -4.67
CA GLU A 147 17.00 -6.45 -5.29
C GLU A 147 15.57 -6.98 -5.42
N TRP A 148 14.60 -6.30 -4.84
CA TRP A 148 13.19 -6.65 -5.03
C TRP A 148 12.72 -6.28 -6.44
N LYS A 149 13.45 -5.43 -7.17
CA LYS A 149 13.28 -5.17 -8.62
C LYS A 149 11.82 -4.87 -9.02
N ILE A 150 11.18 -3.94 -8.29
CA ILE A 150 9.76 -3.60 -8.43
C ILE A 150 9.32 -3.37 -9.88
N GLU A 151 10.14 -2.66 -10.67
CA GLU A 151 9.87 -2.39 -12.08
C GLU A 151 9.87 -3.67 -12.93
N THR A 152 10.90 -4.53 -12.79
CA THR A 152 10.94 -5.83 -13.47
C THR A 152 9.76 -6.72 -13.08
N LEU A 153 9.37 -6.75 -11.80
CA LEU A 153 8.19 -7.51 -11.37
C LEU A 153 6.90 -6.96 -11.99
N ALA A 154 6.83 -5.65 -12.24
CA ALA A 154 5.69 -5.02 -12.90
C ALA A 154 5.64 -5.37 -14.40
N GLU A 155 6.78 -5.35 -15.09
CA GLU A 155 6.90 -5.76 -16.50
C GLU A 155 6.49 -7.22 -16.71
N ASP A 156 6.94 -8.12 -15.83
CA ASP A 156 6.53 -9.53 -15.83
C ASP A 156 5.01 -9.70 -15.70
N GLU A 157 4.35 -8.77 -15.01
CA GLU A 157 2.91 -8.73 -14.85
C GLU A 157 2.22 -7.81 -15.88
N GLY A 158 2.86 -7.50 -17.02
CA GLY A 158 2.21 -6.73 -18.09
C GLY A 158 1.85 -5.30 -17.69
N LEU A 159 2.62 -4.72 -16.78
CA LEU A 159 2.55 -3.31 -16.39
C LEU A 159 3.84 -2.60 -16.85
N PHE A 160 3.78 -1.29 -17.03
CA PHE A 160 4.96 -0.47 -17.32
C PHE A 160 5.09 0.66 -16.30
N LEU A 161 6.34 1.06 -16.02
CA LEU A 161 6.63 2.22 -15.19
C LEU A 161 6.36 3.51 -15.98
N MET A 162 5.35 4.26 -15.55
CA MET A 162 5.07 5.58 -16.12
C MET A 162 5.89 6.68 -15.44
N ARG A 163 6.06 6.58 -14.12
CA ARG A 163 6.76 7.58 -13.33
C ARG A 163 7.30 6.98 -12.05
N GLN A 164 8.50 7.39 -11.66
CA GLN A 164 9.04 7.17 -10.32
C GLN A 164 9.17 8.53 -9.61
N MET A 165 8.68 8.62 -8.38
CA MET A 165 8.80 9.82 -7.55
C MET A 165 9.44 9.50 -6.22
N GLU A 166 10.37 10.34 -5.77
CA GLU A 166 10.95 10.21 -4.43
C GLU A 166 9.86 10.30 -3.35
N PHE A 167 9.86 9.33 -2.44
CA PHE A 167 8.93 9.29 -1.33
C PHE A 167 9.43 10.20 -0.21
N ASN A 168 8.58 11.14 0.22
CA ASN A 168 8.88 12.03 1.33
C ASN A 168 7.77 11.95 2.37
N ILE A 169 8.10 11.38 3.54
CA ILE A 169 7.16 11.19 4.65
C ILE A 169 6.57 12.52 5.17
N SER A 170 7.30 13.63 5.07
CA SER A 170 6.79 14.93 5.54
C SER A 170 5.58 15.44 4.75
N LYS A 171 5.35 14.91 3.54
CA LYS A 171 4.14 15.18 2.75
C LYS A 171 2.89 14.48 3.28
N PHE A 172 3.04 13.58 4.25
CA PHE A 172 1.98 12.80 4.87
C PHE A 172 1.99 13.00 6.40
N PRO A 173 1.56 14.19 6.90
CA PRO A 173 1.53 14.45 8.34
C PRO A 173 0.72 13.40 9.10
N GLY A 174 1.29 12.88 10.18
CA GLY A 174 0.68 11.83 11.01
C GLY A 174 0.88 10.40 10.50
N TYR A 175 1.42 10.19 9.30
CA TYR A 175 1.78 8.85 8.84
C TYR A 175 2.94 8.27 9.67
N SER A 176 2.74 7.07 10.20
CA SER A 176 3.76 6.27 10.86
C SER A 176 3.88 4.93 10.12
N ASN A 177 5.03 4.68 9.49
CA ASN A 177 5.28 3.39 8.85
C ASN A 177 5.47 2.30 9.91
N LYS A 178 4.90 1.11 9.68
CA LYS A 178 4.86 -0.01 10.65
C LYS A 178 5.44 -1.29 10.06
N LYS A 179 6.15 -2.08 10.87
CA LYS A 179 6.71 -3.38 10.45
C LYS A 179 5.64 -4.41 10.07
N GLY A 180 4.44 -4.29 10.62
CA GLY A 180 3.26 -5.04 10.20
C GLY A 180 3.21 -6.52 10.65
N SER A 181 4.32 -7.10 11.09
CA SER A 181 4.37 -8.49 11.56
C SER A 181 5.42 -8.70 12.66
N GLY A 182 5.34 -9.84 13.34
CA GLY A 182 6.19 -10.24 14.46
C GLY A 182 5.94 -9.44 15.75
N ASN A 183 6.80 -9.70 16.75
CA ASN A 183 6.68 -9.11 18.10
C ASN A 183 6.84 -7.58 18.14
N CYS A 184 7.39 -6.99 17.08
CA CYS A 184 7.56 -5.55 16.93
C CYS A 184 6.68 -4.97 15.80
N CYS A 185 5.52 -5.56 15.52
CA CYS A 185 4.66 -5.14 14.42
C CYS A 185 4.33 -3.63 14.43
N ASP A 186 4.10 -3.03 15.61
CA ASP A 186 3.83 -1.59 15.77
C ASP A 186 5.07 -0.69 15.67
N ALA A 187 6.27 -1.27 15.72
CA ALA A 187 7.48 -0.47 15.62
C ALA A 187 7.66 0.05 14.20
N SER A 188 8.15 1.28 14.08
CA SER A 188 8.58 1.81 12.80
C SER A 188 9.88 1.18 12.32
N PHE A 189 10.17 1.37 11.03
CA PHE A 189 11.44 1.00 10.41
C PHE A 189 12.08 2.22 9.73
N PRO A 190 13.41 2.26 9.56
CA PRO A 190 14.06 3.32 8.80
C PRO A 190 13.59 3.31 7.35
N ILE A 191 13.02 4.41 6.86
CA ILE A 191 12.55 4.53 5.48
C ILE A 191 13.74 4.64 4.51
N GLY A 192 14.77 5.42 4.85
CA GLY A 192 15.92 5.63 3.97
C GLY A 192 15.54 6.23 2.61
N LYS A 193 16.36 6.02 1.58
CA LYS A 193 16.00 6.40 0.20
C LYS A 193 14.88 5.49 -0.30
N SER A 194 13.77 6.09 -0.67
CA SER A 194 12.56 5.39 -1.11
C SER A 194 11.88 6.13 -2.24
N SER A 195 11.12 5.41 -3.05
CA SER A 195 10.35 5.99 -4.17
C SER A 195 8.99 5.32 -4.28
N THR A 196 8.01 6.08 -4.78
CA THR A 196 6.75 5.53 -5.29
C THR A 196 6.89 5.27 -6.78
N PHE A 197 6.79 4.00 -7.17
CA PHE A 197 6.70 3.53 -8.55
C PHE A 197 5.24 3.62 -9.00
N MET A 198 4.96 4.42 -10.02
CA MET A 198 3.62 4.64 -10.59
C MET A 198 3.51 3.87 -11.91
N LEU A 199 2.72 2.81 -11.89
CA LEU A 199 2.62 1.79 -12.90
C LEU A 199 1.28 1.87 -13.63
N LYS A 200 1.27 1.50 -14.91
CA LYS A 200 0.07 1.40 -15.76
C LYS A 200 0.03 0.06 -16.48
N ARG A 201 -1.17 -0.35 -16.90
CA ARG A 201 -1.37 -1.55 -17.72
C ARG A 201 -0.79 -1.33 -19.12
N ASN A 202 -0.09 -2.34 -19.65
CA ASN A 202 0.23 -2.37 -21.07
C ASN A 202 -1.07 -2.44 -21.89
N TYR A 203 -1.06 -1.79 -23.05
CA TYR A 203 -2.14 -1.87 -24.04
C TYR A 203 -1.94 -3.07 -24.95
#